data_AF-A0ABD3CJ27-F1
#
_entry.id   AF-A0ABD3CJ27-F1
#
_cell.length_a   1.000
_cell.length_b   1.000
_cell.length_c   1.000
_cell.angle_alpha   90.00
_cell.angle_beta   90.00
_cell.angle_gamma   90.00
#
_symmetry.space_group_name_H-M   'P 1'
#
loop_
_entity.id
_entity.type
_entity.pdbx_description
1 polymer ?
#
loop_
_entity_poly.entity_id
_entity_poly.type
_entity_poly.pdbx_seq_one_letter_code
_entity_poly.pdbx_strand_id
1 'polypeptide(L)'
;MAGSDEKIGGEDKHHKVAAEVAPFDLNDFTVIKEGEAEILMHVKNQVFYNKAQVNNRDMSIAVLRTFISKRKQEHEAMLSKKIKKSWSKATLEPTVETETEADSVMSDEKSNGEGETSQETPQDKPVSIVGDNGANIEGKGHRELKPPRVLEALSASGLRALRYAREIDGIGQVVALDNDKASVESCRRNIKFNGSVACSKVESNLVDARVYMLTHPKEFDVVDLDPYGSPSVFLDSAVQSVADGGILMCTATDMAVLCGGNGEVCYSKYGSYPLKGKYCHEMALRILLACIESHANRYKRYIVPVLSVNMDFYVRVFVRVYTSASAMKNTPLKLSYVYQCIGCDSFHLQPVGRTATKNTSVRCLPGFGPVVTQDCSGCGKKYNMGGPIWSAPIHDQEWVTSILSDVKSMKNRYPAFDRISAVLTTISEELPDVPLFLSLHNLCSTLKCTSPSAVIFRSAVINAGYRISGSHVCPLGLKTDAPMDVIWDIMRCWVKNHPVKPQPLDQPGAIILAKEPDLQANFARAVASLSKAQVKKVARFLPNPERHWGPKVKAGRTITSKHVSLLGAEAVNGIINNRDEVEEPPSKRKKTEEEEREESTPNV
;
A
#
# COMPACT_ATOMS: atom_id res chain seq x y z
N MET A 1 0.66 46.45 -75.37
CA MET A 1 -0.43 45.82 -74.60
C MET A 1 -0.01 45.84 -73.14
N ALA A 2 -0.87 46.40 -72.27
CA ALA A 2 -0.90 46.43 -70.78
C ALA A 2 0.39 46.00 -70.03
N GLY A 3 1.03 46.83 -69.18
CA GLY A 3 0.49 47.37 -67.90
C GLY A 3 0.44 46.24 -66.86
N SER A 4 1.09 46.23 -65.70
CA SER A 4 1.53 47.30 -64.79
C SER A 4 2.53 46.77 -63.73
N ASP A 5 3.33 47.70 -63.19
CA ASP A 5 4.27 47.60 -62.06
C ASP A 5 3.63 47.25 -60.70
N GLU A 6 4.48 46.82 -59.74
CA GLU A 6 4.63 47.28 -58.33
C GLU A 6 5.01 46.13 -57.39
N LYS A 7 6.24 46.10 -56.87
CA LYS A 7 6.83 46.81 -55.70
C LYS A 7 6.44 46.24 -54.33
N ILE A 8 7.53 45.89 -53.65
CA ILE A 8 7.78 45.49 -52.26
C ILE A 8 7.15 46.47 -51.25
N GLY A 9 6.53 45.95 -50.19
CA GLY A 9 6.18 46.70 -48.98
C GLY A 9 5.08 46.03 -48.15
N GLY A 10 5.44 45.11 -47.26
CA GLY A 10 4.51 44.49 -46.31
C GLY A 10 4.85 44.90 -44.88
N GLU A 11 4.08 45.86 -44.35
CA GLU A 11 4.17 46.43 -43.01
C GLU A 11 3.88 45.42 -41.89
N ASP A 12 4.57 45.63 -40.77
CA ASP A 12 4.30 45.06 -39.45
C ASP A 12 2.83 45.17 -39.05
N LYS A 13 2.20 44.03 -38.76
CA LYS A 13 1.06 43.97 -37.83
C LYS A 13 1.30 42.89 -36.79
N HIS A 14 1.79 43.34 -35.64
CA HIS A 14 1.67 42.63 -34.38
C HIS A 14 0.22 42.18 -34.15
N HIS A 15 -0.05 40.88 -34.28
CA HIS A 15 -1.22 40.25 -33.67
C HIS A 15 -0.78 39.54 -32.39
N LYS A 16 -0.93 40.25 -31.27
CA LYS A 16 -1.09 39.64 -29.95
C LYS A 16 -2.39 38.85 -29.98
N VAL A 17 -2.31 37.54 -30.24
CA VAL A 17 -3.42 36.63 -29.93
C VAL A 17 -3.38 36.40 -28.42
N ALA A 18 -4.07 37.26 -27.68
CA ALA A 18 -4.51 36.92 -26.34
C ALA A 18 -5.48 35.75 -26.48
N ALA A 19 -5.12 34.59 -25.96
CA ALA A 19 -6.05 33.48 -25.85
C ALA A 19 -7.21 33.93 -24.96
N GLU A 20 -8.38 34.16 -25.56
CA GLU A 20 -9.63 34.39 -24.85
C GLU A 20 -9.90 33.18 -23.96
N VAL A 21 -9.75 33.37 -22.65
CA VAL A 21 -10.20 32.42 -21.64
C VAL A 21 -11.72 32.48 -21.67
N ALA A 22 -12.37 31.40 -22.09
CA ALA A 22 -13.82 31.27 -22.05
C ALA A 22 -14.38 31.72 -20.69
N PRO A 23 -15.52 32.43 -20.65
CA PRO A 23 -16.04 33.01 -19.42
C PRO A 23 -16.28 31.92 -18.38
N PHE A 24 -15.64 32.10 -17.22
CA PHE A 24 -15.72 31.21 -16.06
C PHE A 24 -17.06 31.41 -15.36
N ASP A 25 -18.08 30.62 -15.73
CA ASP A 25 -19.34 30.58 -15.00
C ASP A 25 -19.26 29.58 -13.84
N LEU A 26 -19.43 30.07 -12.61
CA LEU A 26 -19.47 29.25 -11.41
C LEU A 26 -20.71 28.33 -11.39
N ASN A 27 -21.77 28.65 -12.14
CA ASN A 27 -22.99 27.84 -12.23
C ASN A 27 -22.75 26.46 -12.86
N ASP A 28 -21.67 26.30 -13.65
CA ASP A 28 -21.28 25.02 -14.26
C ASP A 28 -20.59 24.07 -13.28
N PHE A 29 -20.35 24.50 -12.03
CA PHE A 29 -19.58 23.76 -11.03
C PHE A 29 -20.36 23.52 -9.74
N THR A 30 -20.23 22.30 -9.22
CA THR A 30 -20.66 21.96 -7.86
C THR A 30 -19.45 22.03 -6.93
N VAL A 31 -19.58 22.76 -5.82
CA VAL A 31 -18.53 22.81 -4.79
C VAL A 31 -18.63 21.56 -3.92
N ILE A 32 -17.53 20.80 -3.85
CA ILE A 32 -17.39 19.66 -2.93
C ILE A 32 -16.37 20.02 -1.86
N LYS A 33 -16.77 19.90 -0.60
CA LYS A 33 -15.90 20.09 0.55
C LYS A 33 -15.50 18.75 1.16
N GLU A 34 -14.21 18.56 1.39
CA GLU A 34 -13.68 17.44 2.16
C GLU A 34 -12.56 17.92 3.08
N GLY A 35 -12.75 17.75 4.38
CA GLY A 35 -11.86 18.33 5.37
C GLY A 35 -11.84 19.86 5.24
N GLU A 36 -10.66 20.43 5.10
CA GLU A 36 -10.48 21.87 4.92
C GLU A 36 -10.38 22.30 3.45
N ALA A 37 -10.32 21.34 2.51
CA ALA A 37 -10.22 21.63 1.08
C ALA A 37 -11.59 21.66 0.39
N GLU A 38 -11.70 22.52 -0.61
CA GLU A 38 -12.91 22.67 -1.44
C GLU A 38 -12.52 22.55 -2.91
N ILE A 39 -13.23 21.74 -3.68
CA ILE A 39 -12.96 21.56 -5.11
C ILE A 39 -14.19 21.91 -5.95
N LEU A 40 -13.93 22.49 -7.12
CA LEU A 40 -14.93 22.78 -8.14
C LEU A 40 -15.04 21.56 -9.06
N MET A 41 -16.17 20.86 -8.99
CA MET A 41 -16.48 19.74 -9.86
C MET A 41 -17.44 20.18 -10.96
N HIS A 42 -17.01 20.09 -12.22
CA HIS A 42 -17.86 20.45 -13.35
C HIS A 42 -19.05 19.47 -13.44
N VAL A 43 -20.26 19.97 -13.66
CA VAL A 43 -21.51 19.17 -13.65
C VAL A 43 -21.49 17.98 -14.63
N LYS A 44 -20.78 18.12 -15.77
CA LYS A 44 -20.61 17.05 -16.77
C LYS A 44 -19.53 15.99 -16.40
N ASN A 45 -18.72 16.22 -15.37
CA ASN A 45 -17.54 15.41 -15.04
C ASN A 45 -17.64 14.75 -13.65
N GLN A 46 -18.62 13.85 -13.48
CA GLN A 46 -18.87 13.11 -12.22
C GLN A 46 -17.73 12.18 -11.78
N VAL A 47 -16.64 12.08 -12.54
CA VAL A 47 -15.64 11.01 -12.42
C VAL A 47 -14.49 11.34 -11.46
N PHE A 48 -14.31 12.61 -11.09
CA PHE A 48 -13.10 13.07 -10.39
C PHE A 48 -13.19 13.08 -8.85
N TYR A 49 -14.37 12.78 -8.28
CA TYR A 49 -14.54 12.69 -6.82
C TYR A 49 -15.14 11.34 -6.41
N ASN A 50 -14.43 10.66 -5.52
CA ASN A 50 -14.85 9.39 -4.95
C ASN A 50 -14.92 9.49 -3.42
N LYS A 51 -16.15 9.48 -2.88
CA LYS A 51 -16.44 9.54 -1.44
C LYS A 51 -15.87 8.33 -0.69
N ALA A 52 -15.72 7.17 -1.35
CA ALA A 52 -15.10 6.01 -0.74
C ALA A 52 -13.60 6.20 -0.42
N GLN A 53 -12.96 7.19 -1.04
CA GLN A 53 -11.54 7.50 -0.83
C GLN A 53 -11.29 8.54 0.28
N VAL A 54 -12.34 9.02 0.97
CA VAL A 54 -12.17 9.91 2.16
C VAL A 54 -11.32 9.21 3.22
N ASN A 55 -11.62 7.92 3.49
CA ASN A 55 -10.85 7.08 4.42
C ASN A 55 -9.37 7.02 4.05
N ASN A 56 -9.06 6.94 2.74
CA ASN A 56 -7.70 6.85 2.22
C ASN A 56 -6.93 8.16 2.48
N ARG A 57 -7.55 9.29 2.12
CA ARG A 57 -6.97 10.63 2.29
C ARG A 57 -6.76 10.96 3.77
N ASP A 58 -7.74 10.67 4.62
CA ASP A 58 -7.63 10.87 6.08
C ASP A 58 -6.53 10.02 6.70
N MET A 59 -6.42 8.74 6.31
CA MET A 59 -5.33 7.88 6.78
C MET A 59 -3.96 8.43 6.36
N SER A 60 -3.87 8.99 5.16
CA SER A 60 -2.63 9.59 4.66
C SER A 60 -2.23 10.83 5.46
N ILE A 61 -3.20 11.70 5.75
CA ILE A 61 -2.99 12.89 6.59
C ILE A 61 -2.54 12.50 8.00
N ALA A 62 -3.16 11.46 8.58
CA ALA A 62 -2.77 10.95 9.89
C ALA A 62 -1.31 10.45 9.90
N VAL A 63 -0.93 9.62 8.92
CA VAL A 63 0.45 9.13 8.78
C VAL A 63 1.44 10.27 8.55
N LEU A 64 1.10 11.26 7.72
CA LEU A 64 1.98 12.38 7.42
C LEU A 64 2.22 13.30 8.62
N ARG A 65 1.20 13.58 9.44
CA ARG A 65 1.36 14.34 10.69
C ARG A 65 2.36 13.65 11.62
N THR A 66 2.22 12.33 11.82
CA THR A 66 3.17 11.55 12.61
C THR A 66 4.56 11.50 11.96
N PHE A 67 4.65 11.39 10.63
CA PHE A 67 5.92 11.42 9.90
C PHE A 67 6.71 12.71 10.11
N ILE A 68 6.05 13.88 10.06
CA ILE A 68 6.69 15.17 10.31
C ILE A 68 7.25 15.23 11.73
N SER A 69 6.45 14.78 12.72
CA SER A 69 6.89 14.70 14.12
C SER A 69 8.10 13.78 14.27
N LYS A 70 8.07 12.58 13.68
CA LYS A 70 9.17 11.61 13.70
C LYS A 70 10.43 12.15 13.01
N ARG A 71 10.31 12.83 11.87
CA ARG A 71 11.44 13.47 11.17
C ARG A 71 12.12 14.54 12.02
N LYS A 72 11.34 15.33 12.78
CA LYS A 72 11.88 16.31 13.73
C LYS A 72 12.67 15.61 14.85
N GLN A 73 12.09 14.58 15.47
CA GLN A 73 12.75 13.77 16.51
C GLN A 73 14.06 13.13 15.99
N GLU A 74 14.04 12.57 14.78
CA GLU A 74 15.23 11.98 14.13
C GLU A 74 16.33 13.03 13.91
N HIS A 75 15.96 14.24 13.49
CA HIS A 75 16.88 15.34 13.28
C HIS A 75 17.49 15.85 14.60
N GLU A 76 16.67 16.05 15.63
CA GLU A 76 17.11 16.46 16.97
C GLU A 76 18.04 15.41 17.60
N ALA A 77 17.72 14.12 17.44
CA ALA A 77 18.58 13.03 17.88
C ALA A 77 19.92 13.00 17.13
N MET A 78 19.92 13.29 15.82
CA MET A 78 21.15 13.41 15.03
C MET A 78 22.01 14.59 15.52
N LEU A 79 21.41 15.75 15.74
CA LEU A 79 22.11 16.94 16.28
C LEU A 79 22.71 16.66 17.66
N SER A 80 21.92 16.05 18.55
CA SER A 80 22.36 15.66 19.90
C SER A 80 23.55 14.70 19.86
N LYS A 81 23.53 13.70 18.96
CA LYS A 81 24.66 12.78 18.75
C LYS A 81 25.90 13.49 18.22
N LYS A 82 25.75 14.46 17.30
CA LYS A 82 26.87 15.26 16.79
C LYS A 82 27.50 16.12 17.89
N ILE A 83 26.68 16.76 18.73
CA ILE A 83 27.16 17.57 19.87
C ILE A 83 27.94 16.69 20.85
N LYS A 84 27.37 15.54 21.26
CA LYS A 84 28.06 14.59 22.15
C LYS A 84 29.39 14.10 21.57
N LYS A 85 29.43 13.79 20.27
CA LYS A 85 30.66 13.36 19.58
C LYS A 85 31.70 14.50 19.49
N SER A 86 31.26 15.74 19.36
CA SER A 86 32.13 16.93 19.37
C SER A 86 32.74 17.15 20.75
N TRP A 87 31.94 17.03 21.82
CA TRP A 87 32.45 17.14 23.20
C TRP A 87 33.43 16.02 23.52
N SER A 88 33.13 14.75 23.22
CA SER A 88 34.07 13.65 23.44
C SER A 88 35.38 13.78 22.66
N LYS A 89 35.37 14.50 21.52
CA LYS A 89 36.58 14.76 20.73
C LYS A 89 37.39 15.94 21.30
N ALA A 90 36.72 16.94 21.88
CA ALA A 90 37.36 18.08 22.53
C ALA A 90 37.97 17.73 23.90
N THR A 91 37.52 16.66 24.57
CA THR A 91 38.09 16.20 25.86
C THR A 91 39.31 15.27 25.71
N LEU A 92 39.77 14.99 24.48
CA LEU A 92 40.84 14.01 24.19
C LEU A 92 42.07 14.63 23.48
N GLU A 93 42.25 15.95 23.52
CA GLU A 93 43.54 16.56 23.16
C GLU A 93 44.33 16.92 24.44
N PRO A 94 45.39 16.19 24.78
CA PRO A 94 46.45 16.74 25.61
C PRO A 94 47.49 17.43 24.72
N THR A 95 47.93 18.58 25.21
CA THR A 95 49.12 19.35 24.81
C THR A 95 50.33 18.45 24.54
N VAL A 96 50.94 18.60 23.35
CA VAL A 96 52.31 18.14 23.11
C VAL A 96 53.19 19.38 23.06
N GLU A 97 53.93 19.58 24.15
CA GLU A 97 55.09 20.46 24.20
C GLU A 97 56.24 19.83 23.39
N THR A 98 57.00 20.71 22.76
CA THR A 98 58.27 20.49 22.07
C THR A 98 59.33 19.89 22.97
N GLU A 99 60.02 18.85 22.50
CA GLU A 99 61.43 18.60 22.83
C GLU A 99 62.12 17.84 21.67
N THR A 100 63.34 18.28 21.38
CA THR A 100 64.26 17.86 20.30
C THR A 100 65.32 16.88 20.82
N GLU A 101 65.90 16.11 19.88
CA GLU A 101 67.13 15.27 19.90
C GLU A 101 66.84 13.76 19.76
N ALA A 102 67.61 12.89 19.12
CA ALA A 102 68.62 12.93 18.04
C ALA A 102 68.87 11.45 17.64
N ASP A 103 69.21 11.21 16.37
CA ASP A 103 69.87 10.04 15.73
C ASP A 103 69.78 8.60 16.32
N SER A 104 69.39 7.65 15.47
CA SER A 104 70.34 6.63 14.94
C SER A 104 69.70 5.71 13.89
N VAL A 105 70.47 5.53 12.81
CA VAL A 105 70.32 4.58 11.71
C VAL A 105 70.58 3.15 12.22
N MET A 106 69.82 2.16 11.76
CA MET A 106 70.35 0.92 11.14
C MET A 106 69.24 0.02 10.58
N SER A 107 69.57 -0.51 9.40
CA SER A 107 68.93 -1.49 8.54
C SER A 107 68.75 -2.87 9.17
N ASP A 108 67.77 -3.64 8.69
CA ASP A 108 68.08 -4.99 8.19
C ASP A 108 67.05 -5.49 7.16
N GLU A 109 67.59 -5.79 5.98
CA GLU A 109 66.98 -6.56 4.90
C GLU A 109 67.01 -8.06 5.21
N LYS A 110 66.04 -8.80 4.66
CA LYS A 110 66.20 -10.04 3.87
C LYS A 110 64.79 -10.51 3.44
N SER A 111 64.40 -10.41 2.17
CA SER A 111 64.80 -11.23 0.99
C SER A 111 64.34 -12.69 1.10
N ASN A 112 63.85 -13.41 0.10
CA ASN A 112 63.38 -13.14 -1.25
C ASN A 112 62.80 -14.46 -1.80
N GLY A 113 61.96 -14.35 -2.83
CA GLY A 113 61.90 -15.31 -3.95
C GLY A 113 60.76 -16.34 -3.96
N GLU A 114 60.12 -16.66 -5.09
CA GLU A 114 60.10 -16.08 -6.44
C GLU A 114 59.08 -16.85 -7.32
N GLY A 115 58.64 -16.25 -8.43
CA GLY A 115 58.08 -16.90 -9.63
C GLY A 115 56.58 -16.69 -9.86
N GLU A 116 56.07 -16.30 -11.03
CA GLU A 116 56.66 -15.79 -12.28
C GLU A 116 55.49 -15.21 -13.13
N THR A 117 55.84 -14.35 -14.08
CA THR A 117 55.02 -13.40 -14.85
C THR A 117 54.24 -13.99 -16.04
N SER A 118 53.11 -13.37 -16.41
CA SER A 118 52.84 -12.92 -17.79
C SER A 118 51.63 -11.97 -17.87
N GLN A 119 51.86 -10.82 -18.49
CA GLN A 119 50.91 -9.75 -18.79
C GLN A 119 50.24 -9.98 -20.15
N GLU A 120 48.99 -9.55 -20.29
CA GLU A 120 48.50 -8.80 -21.47
C GLU A 120 47.42 -7.80 -21.01
N THR A 121 47.45 -6.59 -21.58
CA THR A 121 46.49 -5.48 -21.39
C THR A 121 45.80 -5.23 -22.74
N PRO A 122 44.59 -4.63 -22.82
CA PRO A 122 44.55 -3.16 -22.94
C PRO A 122 43.34 -2.43 -22.32
N GLN A 123 43.66 -1.27 -21.75
CA GLN A 123 43.00 0.05 -21.81
C GLN A 123 41.46 0.18 -21.68
N ASP A 124 41.03 0.90 -20.63
CA ASP A 124 40.19 2.10 -20.79
C ASP A 124 40.26 3.02 -19.56
N LYS A 125 40.55 4.31 -19.79
CA LYS A 125 40.63 5.38 -18.79
C LYS A 125 39.25 6.03 -18.62
N PRO A 126 38.80 6.40 -17.40
CA PRO A 126 37.66 7.29 -17.26
C PRO A 126 38.09 8.75 -17.38
N VAL A 127 37.37 9.47 -18.25
CA VAL A 127 37.47 10.90 -18.50
C VAL A 127 36.96 11.70 -17.29
N SER A 128 37.73 12.73 -16.96
CA SER A 128 37.57 13.71 -15.90
C SER A 128 36.32 14.60 -16.05
N ILE A 129 35.63 14.81 -14.92
CA ILE A 129 34.50 15.72 -14.75
C ILE A 129 35.04 17.16 -14.58
N VAL A 130 34.51 18.09 -15.38
CA VAL A 130 34.57 19.55 -15.24
C VAL A 130 33.14 20.01 -14.92
N GLY A 131 32.81 20.94 -14.03
CA GLY A 131 33.55 21.70 -13.02
C GLY A 131 32.48 22.27 -12.07
N ASP A 132 32.75 22.26 -10.76
CA ASP A 132 31.87 22.83 -9.73
C ASP A 132 32.29 24.28 -9.48
N ASN A 133 31.32 25.19 -9.57
CA ASN A 133 31.51 26.62 -9.38
C ASN A 133 31.55 26.95 -7.89
N GLY A 134 32.65 27.56 -7.45
CA GLY A 134 32.69 28.60 -6.42
C GLY A 134 31.98 28.30 -5.10
N ALA A 135 32.61 27.49 -4.25
CA ALA A 135 32.29 27.46 -2.83
C ALA A 135 32.77 28.77 -2.17
N ASN A 136 31.87 29.75 -2.05
CA ASN A 136 32.01 30.79 -1.04
C ASN A 136 31.90 30.13 0.34
N ILE A 137 32.97 30.30 1.11
CA ILE A 137 33.06 29.90 2.51
C ILE A 137 32.21 30.89 3.32
N GLU A 138 30.94 30.56 3.52
CA GLU A 138 30.10 31.20 4.53
C GLU A 138 29.58 30.15 5.52
N GLY A 139 29.96 30.32 6.78
CA GLY A 139 29.35 29.79 8.00
C GLY A 139 28.82 28.36 7.99
N LYS A 140 29.50 27.44 8.70
CA LYS A 140 28.92 26.18 9.19
C LYS A 140 27.86 26.48 10.28
N GLY A 141 26.74 27.07 9.89
CA GLY A 141 25.53 27.16 10.70
C GLY A 141 24.83 25.81 10.75
N HIS A 142 24.20 25.50 11.88
CA HIS A 142 23.30 24.35 12.03
C HIS A 142 22.26 24.39 10.89
N ARG A 143 22.34 23.45 9.92
CA ARG A 143 21.31 23.35 8.85
C ARG A 143 19.99 22.96 9.50
N GLU A 144 19.07 23.93 9.57
CA GLU A 144 17.69 23.74 9.99
C GLU A 144 17.01 22.64 9.16
N LEU A 145 16.12 21.86 9.79
CA LEU A 145 15.40 20.81 9.10
C LEU A 145 14.45 21.44 8.07
N LYS A 146 14.73 21.22 6.79
CA LYS A 146 13.87 21.70 5.70
C LYS A 146 12.46 21.09 5.83
N PRO A 147 11.40 21.88 5.60
CA PRO A 147 10.04 21.36 5.50
C PRO A 147 9.94 20.25 4.44
N PRO A 148 9.23 19.14 4.70
CA PRO A 148 9.12 18.04 3.76
C PRO A 148 8.51 18.45 2.42
N ARG A 149 9.10 17.97 1.33
CA ARG A 149 8.52 18.08 -0.02
C ARG A 149 7.71 16.83 -0.35
N VAL A 150 6.50 17.04 -0.83
CA VAL A 150 5.52 15.99 -1.11
C VAL A 150 5.24 15.92 -2.60
N LEU A 151 5.23 14.71 -3.14
CA LEU A 151 4.78 14.43 -4.50
C LEU A 151 3.46 13.64 -4.45
N GLU A 152 2.40 14.20 -5.02
CA GLU A 152 1.21 13.46 -5.41
C GLU A 152 1.33 13.12 -6.90
N ALA A 153 1.62 11.86 -7.20
CA ALA A 153 1.98 11.44 -8.56
C ALA A 153 0.78 11.36 -9.52
N LEU A 154 -0.44 11.18 -9.03
CA LEU A 154 -1.66 11.06 -9.83
C LEU A 154 -2.79 11.87 -9.17
N SER A 155 -2.78 13.18 -9.42
CA SER A 155 -3.51 14.16 -8.60
C SER A 155 -4.94 14.43 -9.04
N ALA A 156 -5.30 14.13 -10.30
CA ALA A 156 -6.65 14.32 -10.81
C ALA A 156 -7.16 15.76 -10.56
N SER A 157 -8.12 15.95 -9.64
CA SER A 157 -8.66 17.27 -9.28
C SER A 157 -7.77 18.10 -8.36
N GLY A 158 -6.68 17.54 -7.83
CA GLY A 158 -5.84 18.20 -6.83
C GLY A 158 -6.30 18.04 -5.39
N LEU A 159 -7.42 17.35 -5.13
CA LEU A 159 -8.06 17.33 -3.80
C LEU A 159 -7.09 16.88 -2.70
N ARG A 160 -6.34 15.79 -2.92
CA ARG A 160 -5.44 15.24 -1.92
C ARG A 160 -4.23 16.17 -1.69
N ALA A 161 -3.61 16.71 -2.75
CA ALA A 161 -2.57 17.75 -2.61
C ALA A 161 -3.06 18.98 -1.83
N LEU A 162 -4.28 19.44 -2.11
CA LEU A 162 -4.89 20.58 -1.41
C LEU A 162 -5.11 20.28 0.08
N ARG A 163 -5.63 19.08 0.40
CA ARG A 163 -5.79 18.65 1.79
C ARG A 163 -4.44 18.55 2.49
N TYR A 164 -3.39 18.05 1.84
CA TYR A 164 -2.04 18.04 2.41
C TYR A 164 -1.53 19.45 2.71
N ALA A 165 -1.68 20.39 1.77
CA ALA A 165 -1.21 21.76 1.95
C ALA A 165 -1.97 22.55 3.04
N ARG A 166 -3.29 22.30 3.18
CA ARG A 166 -4.17 23.02 4.12
C ARG A 166 -4.20 22.40 5.51
N GLU A 167 -4.24 21.07 5.60
CA GLU A 167 -4.54 20.38 6.86
C GLU A 167 -3.27 19.91 7.61
N ILE A 168 -2.10 19.94 6.97
CA ILE A 168 -0.85 19.46 7.57
C ILE A 168 0.13 20.61 7.76
N ASP A 169 0.32 20.95 9.03
CA ASP A 169 1.31 21.94 9.44
C ASP A 169 2.73 21.42 9.23
N GLY A 170 3.62 22.28 8.73
CA GLY A 170 5.03 21.97 8.52
C GLY A 170 5.39 21.27 7.20
N ILE A 171 4.42 21.01 6.31
CA ILE A 171 4.72 20.66 4.91
C ILE A 171 5.24 21.90 4.17
N GLY A 172 6.28 21.70 3.36
CA GLY A 172 6.79 22.70 2.43
C GLY A 172 5.97 22.73 1.14
N GLN A 173 6.57 22.25 0.05
CA GLN A 173 5.94 22.20 -1.27
C GLN A 173 5.20 20.86 -1.49
N VAL A 174 4.03 20.93 -2.12
CA VAL A 174 3.26 19.79 -2.63
C VAL A 174 3.22 19.87 -4.15
N VAL A 175 3.87 18.93 -4.82
CA VAL A 175 3.86 18.81 -6.29
C VAL A 175 2.75 17.84 -6.68
N ALA A 176 1.77 18.33 -7.43
CA ALA A 176 0.62 17.59 -7.94
C ALA A 176 0.82 17.32 -9.44
N LEU A 177 0.93 16.05 -9.81
CA LEU A 177 1.11 15.64 -11.20
C LEU A 177 -0.16 15.03 -11.77
N ASP A 178 -0.41 15.26 -13.06
CA ASP A 178 -1.32 14.45 -13.85
C ASP A 178 -0.85 14.41 -15.31
N ASN A 179 -1.23 13.37 -16.05
CA ASN A 179 -0.91 13.25 -17.47
C ASN A 179 -2.08 13.70 -18.37
N ASP A 180 -3.25 13.97 -17.80
CA ASP A 180 -4.40 14.53 -18.48
C ASP A 180 -4.46 16.06 -18.33
N LYS A 181 -4.55 16.76 -19.46
CA LYS A 181 -4.58 18.23 -19.50
C LYS A 181 -5.79 18.78 -18.75
N ALA A 182 -6.96 18.16 -18.88
CA ALA A 182 -8.18 18.62 -18.21
C ALA A 182 -8.08 18.49 -16.69
N SER A 183 -7.46 17.41 -16.20
CA SER A 183 -7.16 17.18 -14.80
C SER A 183 -6.23 18.25 -14.23
N VAL A 184 -5.12 18.56 -14.93
CA VAL A 184 -4.19 19.63 -14.51
C VAL A 184 -4.85 21.00 -14.49
N GLU A 185 -5.68 21.33 -15.48
CA GLU A 185 -6.44 22.59 -15.50
C GLU A 185 -7.44 22.67 -14.34
N SER A 186 -8.12 21.56 -14.03
CA SER A 186 -8.99 21.43 -12.86
C SER A 186 -8.21 21.63 -11.55
N CYS A 187 -7.06 20.98 -11.40
CA CYS A 187 -6.19 21.13 -10.25
C CYS A 187 -5.73 22.58 -10.07
N ARG A 188 -5.25 23.23 -11.13
CA ARG A 188 -4.84 24.66 -11.09
C ARG A 188 -5.98 25.59 -10.69
N ARG A 189 -7.20 25.32 -11.17
CA ARG A 189 -8.39 26.07 -10.77
C ARG A 189 -8.68 25.88 -9.28
N ASN A 190 -8.65 24.64 -8.80
CA ASN A 190 -8.89 24.32 -7.39
C ASN A 190 -7.81 24.90 -6.47
N ILE A 191 -6.55 24.95 -6.89
CA ILE A 191 -5.48 25.63 -6.16
C ILE A 191 -5.83 27.10 -5.95
N LYS A 192 -6.23 27.81 -7.02
CA LYS A 192 -6.67 29.22 -6.91
C LYS A 192 -7.89 29.37 -6.01
N PHE A 193 -8.85 28.46 -6.11
CA PHE A 193 -10.08 28.48 -5.32
C PHE A 193 -9.84 28.31 -3.80
N ASN A 194 -8.78 27.59 -3.41
CA ASN A 194 -8.42 27.38 -2.00
C ASN A 194 -7.56 28.49 -1.39
N GLY A 195 -7.33 29.59 -2.11
CA GLY A 195 -6.69 30.79 -1.59
C GLY A 195 -5.16 30.70 -1.48
N SER A 196 -4.58 31.68 -0.77
CA SER A 196 -3.13 31.93 -0.75
C SER A 196 -2.29 30.77 -0.18
N VAL A 197 -2.81 30.04 0.80
CA VAL A 197 -2.12 28.87 1.39
C VAL A 197 -1.92 27.78 0.34
N ALA A 198 -2.96 27.49 -0.45
CA ALA A 198 -2.85 26.51 -1.53
C ALA A 198 -1.92 27.01 -2.65
N CYS A 199 -2.08 28.27 -3.08
CA CYS A 199 -1.24 28.86 -4.13
C CYS A 199 0.25 28.94 -3.79
N SER A 200 0.61 29.08 -2.50
CA SER A 200 2.01 29.16 -2.06
C SER A 200 2.67 27.80 -1.86
N LYS A 201 1.89 26.73 -1.66
CA LYS A 201 2.41 25.39 -1.36
C LYS A 201 2.24 24.39 -2.49
N VAL A 202 1.17 24.49 -3.28
CA VAL A 202 0.79 23.48 -4.26
C VAL A 202 1.17 23.93 -5.67
N GLU A 203 1.91 23.08 -6.38
CA GLU A 203 2.25 23.27 -7.79
C GLU A 203 1.65 22.14 -8.62
N SER A 204 1.05 22.47 -9.77
CA SER A 204 0.39 21.48 -10.64
C SER A 204 1.03 21.41 -12.04
N ASN A 205 1.48 20.20 -12.40
CA ASN A 205 2.29 19.94 -13.59
C ASN A 205 1.67 18.87 -14.49
N LEU A 206 1.69 19.12 -15.80
CA LEU A 206 1.26 18.19 -16.85
C LEU A 206 2.44 17.35 -17.31
N VAL A 207 2.57 16.14 -16.79
CA VAL A 207 3.73 15.26 -17.04
C VAL A 207 3.39 13.81 -16.68
N ASP A 208 4.07 12.87 -17.33
CA ASP A 208 4.05 11.47 -16.89
C ASP A 208 4.80 11.33 -15.55
N ALA A 209 4.11 10.82 -14.54
CA ALA A 209 4.65 10.65 -13.20
C ALA A 209 5.94 9.81 -13.15
N ARG A 210 6.08 8.81 -14.01
CA ARG A 210 7.28 7.94 -14.05
C ARG A 210 8.49 8.74 -14.48
N VAL A 211 8.34 9.53 -15.55
CA VAL A 211 9.42 10.37 -16.09
C VAL A 211 9.80 11.43 -15.07
N TYR A 212 8.80 12.11 -14.49
CA TYR A 212 9.05 13.16 -13.50
C TYR A 212 9.79 12.62 -12.26
N MET A 213 9.35 11.47 -11.73
CA MET A 213 10.04 10.83 -10.59
C MET A 213 11.48 10.42 -10.92
N LEU A 214 11.75 9.94 -12.14
CA LEU A 214 13.10 9.56 -12.59
C LEU A 214 14.03 10.77 -12.74
N THR A 215 13.52 11.92 -13.17
CA THR A 215 14.32 13.14 -13.31
C THR A 215 14.54 13.90 -12.00
N HIS A 216 13.83 13.51 -10.93
CA HIS A 216 13.94 14.10 -9.59
C HIS A 216 14.31 13.03 -8.54
N PRO A 217 15.51 12.40 -8.66
CA PRO A 217 15.93 11.34 -7.75
C PRO A 217 16.23 11.89 -6.35
N LYS A 218 15.72 11.20 -5.31
CA LYS A 218 15.91 11.54 -3.89
C LYS A 218 15.49 12.96 -3.50
N GLU A 219 14.55 13.54 -4.22
CA GLU A 219 14.13 14.92 -4.05
C GLU A 219 12.92 15.09 -3.12
N PHE A 220 12.07 14.07 -3.01
CA PHE A 220 10.82 14.13 -2.27
C PHE A 220 10.91 13.36 -0.96
N ASP A 221 10.63 14.00 0.17
CA ASP A 221 10.49 13.35 1.47
C ASP A 221 9.28 12.42 1.52
N VAL A 222 8.26 12.71 0.70
CA VAL A 222 7.00 11.95 0.62
C VAL A 222 6.63 11.76 -0.85
N VAL A 223 6.34 10.52 -1.25
CA VAL A 223 5.73 10.20 -2.55
C VAL A 223 4.43 9.45 -2.30
N ASP A 224 3.31 9.93 -2.87
CA ASP A 224 2.01 9.27 -2.84
C ASP A 224 1.62 8.76 -4.23
N LEU A 225 1.46 7.45 -4.34
CA LEU A 225 0.98 6.75 -5.52
C LEU A 225 -0.45 6.26 -5.27
N ASP A 226 -1.42 6.87 -5.95
CA ASP A 226 -2.84 6.49 -5.86
C ASP A 226 -3.48 6.21 -7.23
N PRO A 227 -2.97 5.24 -8.01
CA PRO A 227 -3.49 4.97 -9.34
C PRO A 227 -4.79 4.18 -9.34
N TYR A 228 -5.56 4.32 -10.42
CA TYR A 228 -6.60 3.35 -10.78
C TYR A 228 -5.96 2.03 -11.22
N GLY A 229 -6.25 0.96 -10.50
CA GLY A 229 -5.68 -0.37 -10.68
C GLY A 229 -4.38 -0.58 -9.91
N SER A 230 -3.29 -0.82 -10.64
CA SER A 230 -2.02 -1.28 -10.10
C SER A 230 -0.99 -0.15 -10.00
N PRO A 231 -0.23 -0.05 -8.90
CA PRO A 231 0.91 0.87 -8.80
C PRO A 231 2.22 0.32 -9.36
N SER A 232 2.27 -0.96 -9.75
CA SER A 232 3.50 -1.67 -10.16
C SER A 232 4.39 -0.88 -11.14
N VAL A 233 3.80 -0.30 -12.18
CA VAL A 233 4.52 0.44 -13.23
C VAL A 233 5.17 1.75 -12.76
N PHE A 234 4.79 2.25 -11.59
CA PHE A 234 5.33 3.48 -11.00
C PHE A 234 6.39 3.21 -9.93
N LEU A 235 6.48 1.97 -9.42
CA LEU A 235 7.29 1.64 -8.25
C LEU A 235 8.78 1.89 -8.46
N ASP A 236 9.30 1.57 -9.65
CA ASP A 236 10.72 1.73 -9.99
C ASP A 236 11.17 3.19 -9.91
N SER A 237 10.38 4.11 -10.49
CA SER A 237 10.63 5.55 -10.42
C SER A 237 10.40 6.09 -9.00
N ALA A 238 9.35 5.63 -8.31
CA ALA A 238 9.01 6.12 -6.99
C ALA A 238 10.08 5.78 -5.94
N VAL A 239 10.59 4.55 -5.91
CA VAL A 239 11.65 4.17 -4.95
C VAL A 239 12.96 4.92 -5.20
N GLN A 240 13.18 5.49 -6.39
CA GLN A 240 14.34 6.32 -6.69
C GLN A 240 14.11 7.79 -6.29
N SER A 241 12.89 8.29 -6.50
CA SER A 241 12.51 9.68 -6.23
C SER A 241 12.38 10.01 -4.74
N VAL A 242 11.98 9.04 -3.91
CA VAL A 242 11.90 9.22 -2.44
C VAL A 242 13.29 9.50 -1.86
N ALA A 243 13.41 10.54 -1.04
CA ALA A 243 14.62 10.89 -0.30
C ALA A 243 15.04 9.80 0.70
N ASP A 244 16.27 9.83 1.19
CA ASP A 244 16.71 8.85 2.18
C ASP A 244 15.99 9.06 3.53
N GLY A 245 15.34 8.01 4.03
CA GLY A 245 14.42 8.13 5.15
C GLY A 245 13.10 8.84 4.81
N GLY A 246 12.79 9.04 3.52
CA GLY A 246 11.47 9.47 3.09
C GLY A 246 10.42 8.36 3.23
N ILE A 247 9.16 8.71 2.98
CA ILE A 247 8.02 7.79 3.02
C ILE A 247 7.37 7.65 1.63
N LEU A 248 7.15 6.40 1.22
CA LEU A 248 6.34 6.04 0.06
C LEU A 248 4.98 5.56 0.54
N MET A 249 3.92 6.20 0.06
CA MET A 249 2.53 5.83 0.30
C MET A 249 1.97 5.28 -1.01
N CYS A 250 1.41 4.08 -0.98
CA CYS A 250 1.05 3.37 -2.19
C CYS A 250 -0.30 2.68 -2.06
N THR A 251 -1.24 3.02 -2.93
CA THR A 251 -2.54 2.35 -3.06
C THR A 251 -2.51 1.35 -4.22
N ALA A 252 -3.11 0.18 -4.01
CA ALA A 252 -3.52 -0.71 -5.10
C ALA A 252 -5.02 -0.98 -5.01
N THR A 253 -5.73 -0.77 -6.11
CA THR A 253 -7.18 -0.97 -6.22
C THR A 253 -7.55 -2.19 -7.06
N ASP A 254 -6.57 -2.88 -7.67
CA ASP A 254 -6.79 -4.11 -8.44
C ASP A 254 -6.86 -5.38 -7.57
N MET A 255 -7.70 -5.35 -6.54
CA MET A 255 -7.89 -6.45 -5.57
C MET A 255 -8.30 -7.78 -6.22
N ALA A 256 -9.03 -7.75 -7.35
CA ALA A 256 -9.35 -8.97 -8.10
C ALA A 256 -8.09 -9.70 -8.59
N VAL A 257 -7.03 -8.97 -8.92
CA VAL A 257 -5.73 -9.53 -9.31
C VAL A 257 -4.98 -10.02 -8.07
N LEU A 258 -4.83 -9.16 -7.06
CA LEU A 258 -4.06 -9.46 -5.85
C LEU A 258 -4.66 -10.59 -4.98
N CYS A 259 -5.99 -10.76 -5.00
CA CYS A 259 -6.69 -11.84 -4.28
C CYS A 259 -6.81 -13.14 -5.07
N GLY A 260 -6.15 -13.24 -6.22
CA GLY A 260 -6.06 -14.48 -7.00
C GLY A 260 -7.22 -14.76 -7.95
N GLY A 261 -8.00 -13.74 -8.34
CA GLY A 261 -8.96 -13.87 -9.45
C GLY A 261 -8.24 -14.20 -10.76
N ASN A 262 -7.16 -13.46 -11.06
CA ASN A 262 -6.30 -13.63 -12.24
C ASN A 262 -4.84 -13.74 -11.79
N GLY A 263 -4.38 -14.95 -11.50
CA GLY A 263 -3.08 -15.21 -10.87
C GLY A 263 -1.90 -14.85 -11.77
N GLU A 264 -2.01 -15.13 -13.07
CA GLU A 264 -1.04 -14.80 -14.11
C GLU A 264 -0.85 -13.29 -14.27
N VAL A 265 -1.93 -12.50 -14.15
CA VAL A 265 -1.84 -11.04 -14.17
C VAL A 265 -1.14 -10.52 -12.91
N CYS A 266 -1.38 -11.16 -11.77
CA CYS A 266 -0.72 -10.80 -10.51
C CYS A 266 0.78 -11.07 -10.58
N TYR A 267 1.16 -12.23 -11.12
CA TYR A 267 2.56 -12.58 -11.34
C TYR A 267 3.26 -11.57 -12.25
N SER A 268 2.66 -11.23 -13.39
CA SER A 268 3.25 -10.27 -14.34
C SER A 268 3.40 -8.85 -13.78
N LYS A 269 2.46 -8.39 -12.94
CA LYS A 269 2.50 -7.04 -12.35
C LYS A 269 3.35 -6.95 -11.08
N TYR A 270 3.28 -7.96 -10.22
CA TYR A 270 3.81 -7.89 -8.86
C TYR A 270 4.96 -8.87 -8.60
N GLY A 271 5.24 -9.80 -9.52
CA GLY A 271 6.29 -10.81 -9.36
C GLY A 271 5.94 -11.89 -8.33
N SER A 272 4.66 -12.07 -8.00
CA SER A 272 4.19 -13.05 -7.02
C SER A 272 2.91 -13.73 -7.48
N TYR A 273 2.79 -15.03 -7.19
CA TYR A 273 1.57 -15.80 -7.47
C TYR A 273 0.62 -15.79 -6.27
N PRO A 274 -0.60 -15.23 -6.38
CA PRO A 274 -1.55 -15.16 -5.27
C PRO A 274 -2.26 -16.50 -5.06
N LEU A 275 -2.74 -16.74 -3.84
CA LEU A 275 -3.54 -17.92 -3.48
C LEU A 275 -4.96 -17.48 -3.10
N LYS A 276 -5.95 -18.30 -3.47
CA LYS A 276 -7.37 -18.09 -3.13
C LYS A 276 -7.71 -18.49 -1.68
N GLY A 277 -6.84 -18.17 -0.73
CA GLY A 277 -7.06 -18.41 0.69
C GLY A 277 -8.03 -17.40 1.30
N LYS A 278 -8.60 -17.71 2.47
CA LYS A 278 -9.46 -16.75 3.21
C LYS A 278 -8.71 -15.50 3.66
N TYR A 279 -7.39 -15.59 3.73
CA TYR A 279 -6.47 -14.50 4.03
C TYR A 279 -6.06 -13.65 2.82
N CYS A 280 -6.73 -13.79 1.67
CA CYS A 280 -6.36 -13.13 0.41
C CYS A 280 -6.13 -11.62 0.54
N HIS A 281 -6.91 -10.91 1.36
CA HIS A 281 -6.73 -9.47 1.61
C HIS A 281 -5.40 -9.14 2.32
N GLU A 282 -4.97 -9.98 3.28
CA GLU A 282 -3.66 -9.80 3.90
C GLU A 282 -2.54 -10.22 2.94
N MET A 283 -2.75 -11.30 2.18
CA MET A 283 -1.80 -11.72 1.15
C MET A 283 -1.58 -10.61 0.12
N ALA A 284 -2.63 -9.88 -0.28
CA ALA A 284 -2.53 -8.73 -1.17
C ALA A 284 -1.60 -7.63 -0.61
N LEU A 285 -1.73 -7.28 0.68
CA LEU A 285 -0.82 -6.33 1.35
C LEU A 285 0.63 -6.84 1.29
N ARG A 286 0.84 -8.13 1.59
CA ARG A 286 2.16 -8.75 1.63
C ARG A 286 2.80 -8.89 0.24
N ILE A 287 2.00 -9.12 -0.80
CA ILE A 287 2.43 -9.11 -2.20
C ILE A 287 2.88 -7.71 -2.61
N LEU A 288 2.08 -6.68 -2.29
CA LEU A 288 2.44 -5.30 -2.61
C LEU A 288 3.74 -4.88 -1.91
N LEU A 289 3.92 -5.22 -0.63
CA LEU A 289 5.16 -4.95 0.10
C LEU A 289 6.37 -5.67 -0.51
N ALA A 290 6.25 -6.95 -0.85
CA ALA A 290 7.31 -7.70 -1.52
C ALA A 290 7.67 -7.08 -2.88
N CYS A 291 6.66 -6.62 -3.62
CA CYS A 291 6.86 -5.94 -4.89
C CYS A 291 7.65 -4.63 -4.71
N ILE A 292 7.27 -3.77 -3.76
CA ILE A 292 7.98 -2.51 -3.49
C ILE A 292 9.43 -2.79 -3.04
N GLU A 293 9.64 -3.74 -2.13
CA GLU A 293 10.98 -4.14 -1.67
C GLU A 293 11.86 -4.61 -2.83
N SER A 294 11.32 -5.42 -3.75
CA SER A 294 12.08 -5.90 -4.91
C SER A 294 12.53 -4.77 -5.84
N HIS A 295 11.74 -3.71 -6.00
CA HIS A 295 12.11 -2.52 -6.75
C HIS A 295 13.19 -1.72 -6.02
N ALA A 296 13.03 -1.52 -4.70
CA ALA A 296 14.02 -0.78 -3.89
C ALA A 296 15.40 -1.45 -3.89
N ASN A 297 15.43 -2.78 -3.80
CA ASN A 297 16.68 -3.55 -3.72
C ASN A 297 17.61 -3.36 -4.91
N ARG A 298 17.07 -3.16 -6.13
CA ARG A 298 17.88 -2.91 -7.34
C ARG A 298 18.77 -1.67 -7.19
N TYR A 299 18.40 -0.76 -6.30
CA TYR A 299 19.08 0.51 -6.05
C TYR A 299 19.84 0.54 -4.72
N LYS A 300 20.14 -0.62 -4.11
CA LYS A 300 20.76 -0.74 -2.77
C LYS A 300 19.93 -0.07 -1.67
N ARG A 301 18.61 -0.03 -1.87
CA ARG A 301 17.63 0.51 -0.93
C ARG A 301 16.78 -0.63 -0.37
N TYR A 302 16.11 -0.37 0.74
CA TYR A 302 15.18 -1.30 1.37
C TYR A 302 14.03 -0.52 2.01
N ILE A 303 12.91 -1.20 2.21
CA ILE A 303 11.73 -0.61 2.85
C ILE A 303 11.58 -1.06 4.31
N VAL A 304 10.97 -0.19 5.09
CA VAL A 304 10.46 -0.47 6.44
C VAL A 304 8.97 -0.14 6.46
N PRO A 305 8.08 -1.14 6.52
CA PRO A 305 6.64 -0.90 6.61
C PRO A 305 6.27 -0.19 7.91
N VAL A 306 5.54 0.93 7.78
CA VAL A 306 5.02 1.72 8.90
C VAL A 306 3.58 1.29 9.21
N LEU A 307 2.75 1.22 8.19
CA LEU A 307 1.34 0.87 8.29
C LEU A 307 0.88 0.25 6.98
N SER A 308 0.00 -0.75 7.05
CA SER A 308 -0.57 -1.43 5.89
C SER A 308 -2.05 -1.65 6.18
N VAL A 309 -2.95 -1.27 5.28
CA VAL A 309 -4.39 -1.31 5.55
C VAL A 309 -5.14 -1.85 4.34
N ASN A 310 -6.08 -2.76 4.59
CA ASN A 310 -7.17 -3.04 3.65
C ASN A 310 -8.38 -2.19 4.04
N MET A 311 -8.91 -1.41 3.10
CA MET A 311 -10.11 -0.60 3.31
C MET A 311 -11.06 -0.79 2.15
N ASP A 312 -12.09 -1.61 2.39
CA ASP A 312 -13.16 -1.95 1.47
C ASP A 312 -12.66 -2.60 0.15
N PHE A 313 -12.21 -1.78 -0.80
CA PHE A 313 -11.92 -2.19 -2.19
C PHE A 313 -10.46 -1.97 -2.59
N TYR A 314 -9.61 -1.52 -1.67
CA TYR A 314 -8.21 -1.24 -1.94
C TYR A 314 -7.33 -1.62 -0.76
N VAL A 315 -6.08 -1.89 -1.09
CA VAL A 315 -5.00 -1.98 -0.12
C VAL A 315 -4.14 -0.73 -0.20
N ARG A 316 -3.68 -0.25 0.94
CA ARG A 316 -2.76 0.88 1.03
C ARG A 316 -1.63 0.56 1.98
N VAL A 317 -0.40 0.83 1.55
CA VAL A 317 0.81 0.61 2.34
C VAL A 317 1.60 1.90 2.48
N PHE A 318 2.18 2.09 3.66
CA PHE A 318 3.01 3.23 4.02
C PHE A 318 4.37 2.67 4.43
N VAL A 319 5.41 3.00 3.67
CA VAL A 319 6.73 2.42 3.87
C VAL A 319 7.80 3.50 3.89
N ARG A 320 8.73 3.42 4.84
CA ARG A 320 9.94 4.25 4.84
C ARG A 320 10.97 3.64 3.91
N VAL A 321 11.68 4.47 3.13
CA VAL A 321 12.68 4.00 2.16
C VAL A 321 14.06 4.47 2.58
N TYR A 322 14.98 3.54 2.80
CA TYR A 322 16.34 3.81 3.26
C TYR A 322 17.39 3.24 2.30
N THR A 323 18.55 3.86 2.25
CA THR A 323 19.71 3.44 1.46
C THR A 323 20.70 2.72 2.35
N SER A 324 20.89 1.41 2.14
CA SER A 324 21.92 0.65 2.83
C SER A 324 22.17 -0.68 2.13
N ALA A 325 23.37 -0.81 1.55
CA ALA A 325 23.79 -2.04 0.90
C ALA A 325 23.92 -3.23 1.88
N SER A 326 24.16 -2.97 3.18
CA SER A 326 24.23 -4.03 4.19
C SER A 326 22.84 -4.47 4.64
N ALA A 327 21.93 -3.52 4.93
CA ALA A 327 20.58 -3.85 5.41
C ALA A 327 19.75 -4.54 4.32
N MET A 328 19.94 -4.17 3.04
CA MET A 328 19.32 -4.82 1.90
C MET A 328 19.65 -6.32 1.81
N LYS A 329 20.82 -6.77 2.31
CA LYS A 329 21.17 -8.22 2.33
C LYS A 329 20.23 -9.05 3.20
N ASN A 330 19.43 -8.41 4.06
CA ASN A 330 18.44 -9.08 4.89
C ASN A 330 17.09 -9.26 4.19
N THR A 331 16.88 -8.78 2.96
CA THR A 331 15.59 -8.95 2.26
C THR A 331 15.12 -10.40 2.17
N PRO A 332 15.96 -11.41 1.85
CA PRO A 332 15.50 -12.79 1.77
C PRO A 332 14.90 -13.31 3.09
N LEU A 333 15.28 -12.73 4.24
CA LEU A 333 14.72 -13.07 5.55
C LEU A 333 13.29 -12.55 5.75
N LYS A 334 12.88 -11.58 4.93
CA LYS A 334 11.56 -10.91 4.98
C LYS A 334 10.56 -11.51 3.99
N LEU A 335 10.98 -12.49 3.19
CA LEU A 335 10.18 -13.07 2.12
C LEU A 335 9.95 -14.56 2.37
N SER A 336 8.73 -15.01 2.08
CA SER A 336 8.38 -16.43 2.13
C SER A 336 7.47 -16.83 0.97
N TYR A 337 7.57 -18.08 0.54
CA TYR A 337 6.53 -18.74 -0.24
C TYR A 337 5.47 -19.31 0.71
N VAL A 338 4.25 -19.53 0.19
CA VAL A 338 3.13 -20.08 0.94
C VAL A 338 2.71 -21.40 0.32
N TYR A 339 2.66 -22.46 1.13
CA TYR A 339 2.05 -23.73 0.76
C TYR A 339 0.65 -23.80 1.37
N GLN A 340 -0.39 -23.85 0.54
CA GLN A 340 -1.80 -23.90 0.94
C GLN A 340 -2.39 -25.25 0.55
N CYS A 341 -2.87 -26.02 1.53
CA CYS A 341 -3.54 -27.28 1.27
C CYS A 341 -4.87 -27.02 0.54
N ILE A 342 -5.14 -27.77 -0.54
CA ILE A 342 -6.38 -27.64 -1.32
C ILE A 342 -7.61 -28.30 -0.67
N GLY A 343 -7.39 -29.07 0.41
CA GLY A 343 -8.46 -29.81 1.09
C GLY A 343 -8.95 -29.14 2.36
N CYS A 344 -8.04 -28.87 3.29
CA CYS A 344 -8.38 -28.37 4.64
C CYS A 344 -8.01 -26.90 4.88
N ASP A 345 -7.48 -26.22 3.87
CA ASP A 345 -6.98 -24.85 3.95
C ASP A 345 -5.89 -24.59 5.02
N SER A 346 -5.23 -25.64 5.51
CA SER A 346 -3.97 -25.50 6.26
C SER A 346 -2.91 -24.84 5.38
N PHE A 347 -2.14 -23.91 5.94
CA PHE A 347 -1.06 -23.25 5.21
C PHE A 347 0.25 -23.22 6.01
N HIS A 348 1.37 -23.19 5.28
CA HIS A 348 2.72 -23.14 5.84
C HIS A 348 3.58 -22.14 5.06
N LEU A 349 4.44 -21.42 5.76
CA LEU A 349 5.37 -20.46 5.17
C LEU A 349 6.73 -21.11 4.95
N GLN A 350 7.28 -20.95 3.75
CA GLN A 350 8.63 -21.36 3.37
C GLN A 350 9.50 -20.11 3.26
N PRO A 351 10.33 -19.80 4.27
CA PRO A 351 11.26 -18.67 4.20
C PRO A 351 12.21 -18.81 3.02
N VAL A 352 12.49 -17.70 2.33
CA VAL A 352 13.46 -17.66 1.22
C VAL A 352 14.89 -17.69 1.77
N GLY A 353 15.15 -16.98 2.86
CA GLY A 353 16.44 -16.93 3.54
C GLY A 353 16.38 -17.30 5.01
N ARG A 354 17.54 -17.65 5.57
CA ARG A 354 17.77 -17.84 7.01
C ARG A 354 19.07 -17.17 7.44
N THR A 355 19.16 -16.86 8.72
CA THR A 355 20.37 -16.27 9.30
C THR A 355 21.32 -17.37 9.77
N ALA A 356 22.62 -17.21 9.52
CA ALA A 356 23.67 -18.02 10.11
C ALA A 356 24.75 -17.13 10.74
N THR A 357 25.10 -17.41 11.99
CA THR A 357 26.10 -16.66 12.75
C THR A 357 27.39 -17.48 12.83
N LYS A 358 28.51 -16.92 12.37
CA LYS A 358 29.83 -17.53 12.52
C LYS A 358 30.84 -16.47 12.95
N ASN A 359 31.50 -16.68 14.09
CA ASN A 359 32.57 -15.84 14.65
C ASN A 359 32.28 -14.34 14.52
N THR A 360 31.18 -13.87 15.13
CA THR A 360 30.64 -12.49 15.10
C THR A 360 30.03 -11.98 13.79
N SER A 361 30.23 -12.66 12.66
CA SER A 361 29.61 -12.29 11.39
C SER A 361 28.25 -12.96 11.19
N VAL A 362 27.24 -12.16 10.84
CA VAL A 362 25.89 -12.63 10.50
C VAL A 362 25.76 -12.66 8.97
N ARG A 363 25.45 -13.84 8.41
CA ARG A 363 25.26 -14.03 6.96
C ARG A 363 23.85 -14.56 6.67
N CYS A 364 23.25 -14.06 5.60
CA CYS A 364 22.01 -14.61 5.06
C CYS A 364 22.35 -15.81 4.16
N LEU A 365 21.80 -16.98 4.49
CA LEU A 365 21.89 -18.22 3.71
C LEU A 365 20.52 -18.55 3.12
N PRO A 366 20.44 -19.41 2.09
CA PRO A 366 19.16 -19.95 1.63
C PRO A 366 18.40 -20.66 2.76
N GLY A 367 17.08 -20.47 2.79
CA GLY A 367 16.17 -21.19 3.68
C GLY A 367 16.23 -22.71 3.44
N PHE A 368 15.98 -23.50 4.49
CA PHE A 368 15.82 -24.95 4.34
C PHE A 368 14.46 -25.26 3.73
N GLY A 369 14.40 -26.19 2.78
CA GLY A 369 13.14 -26.62 2.19
C GLY A 369 13.17 -28.08 1.73
N PRO A 370 12.00 -28.70 1.51
CA PRO A 370 10.66 -28.10 1.72
C PRO A 370 10.19 -28.16 3.19
N VAL A 371 9.45 -27.14 3.65
CA VAL A 371 8.80 -27.12 4.98
C VAL A 371 7.60 -28.06 5.11
N VAL A 372 7.10 -28.58 3.99
CA VAL A 372 5.98 -29.51 3.91
C VAL A 372 6.37 -30.72 3.07
N THR A 373 5.74 -31.85 3.34
CA THR A 373 5.74 -33.02 2.46
C THR A 373 4.90 -32.76 1.21
N GLN A 374 4.95 -33.69 0.25
CA GLN A 374 4.16 -33.57 -0.98
C GLN A 374 2.64 -33.58 -0.72
N ASP A 375 2.21 -34.29 0.33
CA ASP A 375 0.83 -34.39 0.78
C ASP A 375 0.66 -33.75 2.16
N CYS A 376 -0.54 -33.21 2.42
CA CYS A 376 -0.87 -32.56 3.68
C CYS A 376 -0.93 -33.56 4.83
N SER A 377 -0.18 -33.29 5.89
CA SER A 377 -0.16 -34.11 7.11
C SER A 377 -1.52 -34.19 7.82
N GLY A 378 -2.38 -33.17 7.64
CA GLY A 378 -3.70 -33.13 8.24
C GLY A 378 -4.76 -33.93 7.47
N CYS A 379 -4.80 -33.81 6.14
CA CYS A 379 -5.91 -34.35 5.34
C CYS A 379 -5.50 -35.13 4.08
N GLY A 380 -4.21 -35.34 3.85
CA GLY A 380 -3.67 -36.12 2.73
C GLY A 380 -3.84 -35.50 1.32
N LYS A 381 -4.40 -34.29 1.20
CA LYS A 381 -4.52 -33.59 -0.11
C LYS A 381 -3.24 -32.81 -0.43
N LYS A 382 -3.06 -32.45 -1.71
CA LYS A 382 -1.89 -31.69 -2.20
C LYS A 382 -1.86 -30.24 -1.70
N TYR A 383 -0.69 -29.61 -1.82
CA TYR A 383 -0.49 -28.18 -1.58
C TYR A 383 -0.37 -27.40 -2.89
N ASN A 384 -1.04 -26.25 -2.96
CA ASN A 384 -0.72 -25.20 -3.92
C ASN A 384 0.40 -24.32 -3.35
N MET A 385 1.36 -23.94 -4.20
CA MET A 385 2.42 -23.01 -3.84
C MET A 385 2.11 -21.61 -4.40
N GLY A 386 2.28 -20.58 -3.58
CA GLY A 386 2.16 -19.17 -3.97
C GLY A 386 3.26 -18.31 -3.36
N GLY A 387 3.28 -17.03 -3.74
CA GLY A 387 4.31 -16.06 -3.35
C GLY A 387 5.32 -15.75 -4.46
N PRO A 388 6.47 -15.14 -4.12
CA PRO A 388 6.88 -14.78 -2.75
C PRO A 388 6.04 -13.64 -2.17
N ILE A 389 5.77 -13.71 -0.85
CA ILE A 389 5.08 -12.66 -0.10
C ILE A 389 6.00 -12.10 0.98
N TRP A 390 5.74 -10.88 1.44
CA TRP A 390 6.36 -10.31 2.63
C TRP A 390 5.92 -11.07 3.89
N SER A 391 6.83 -11.72 4.59
CA SER A 391 6.59 -12.50 5.81
C SER A 391 7.05 -11.83 7.10
N ALA A 392 7.73 -10.68 7.01
CA ALA A 392 8.05 -9.83 8.16
C ALA A 392 6.82 -9.03 8.64
N PRO A 393 6.92 -8.29 9.76
CA PRO A 393 5.88 -7.35 10.21
C PRO A 393 5.50 -6.35 9.12
N ILE A 394 4.20 -6.06 9.03
CA ILE A 394 3.62 -5.13 8.04
C ILE A 394 3.22 -3.78 8.65
N HIS A 395 3.46 -3.63 9.96
CA HIS A 395 3.21 -2.43 10.76
C HIS A 395 4.37 -2.21 11.71
N ASP A 396 4.65 -0.94 12.00
CA ASP A 396 5.47 -0.53 13.13
C ASP A 396 4.54 -0.15 14.28
N GLN A 397 4.66 -0.87 15.41
CA GLN A 397 3.74 -0.72 16.54
C GLN A 397 3.85 0.64 17.23
N GLU A 398 5.03 1.25 17.23
CA GLU A 398 5.25 2.58 17.80
C GLU A 398 4.54 3.63 16.94
N TRP A 399 4.66 3.50 15.61
CA TRP A 399 3.93 4.36 14.68
C TRP A 399 2.42 4.19 14.80
N VAL A 400 1.90 2.95 14.82
CA VAL A 400 0.45 2.69 14.96
C VAL A 400 -0.09 3.35 16.23
N THR A 401 0.61 3.21 17.35
CA THR A 401 0.17 3.78 18.64
C THR A 401 0.21 5.31 18.60
N SER A 402 1.26 5.89 18.01
CA SER A 402 1.40 7.34 17.85
C SER A 402 0.28 7.92 16.97
N ILE A 403 0.06 7.33 15.78
CA ILE A 403 -1.00 7.74 14.85
C ILE A 403 -2.37 7.63 15.52
N LEU A 404 -2.65 6.53 16.22
CA LEU A 404 -3.94 6.34 16.92
C LEU A 404 -4.16 7.39 18.02
N SER A 405 -3.12 7.76 18.76
CA SER A 405 -3.18 8.81 19.77
C SER A 405 -3.48 10.17 19.14
N ASP A 406 -2.74 10.53 18.09
CA ASP A 406 -2.90 11.80 17.38
C ASP A 406 -4.31 11.92 16.77
N VAL A 407 -4.79 10.87 16.11
CA VAL A 407 -6.14 10.83 15.52
C VAL A 407 -7.22 11.03 16.59
N LYS A 408 -7.08 10.37 17.76
CA LYS A 408 -8.03 10.53 18.88
C LYS A 408 -8.03 11.95 19.44
N SER A 409 -6.87 12.61 19.50
CA SER A 409 -6.76 13.99 19.98
C SER A 409 -7.40 15.02 19.03
N MET A 410 -7.42 14.73 17.73
CA MET A 410 -7.89 15.64 16.68
C MET A 410 -9.15 15.14 15.97
N LYS A 411 -10.10 14.54 16.72
CA LYS A 411 -11.32 13.93 16.17
C LYS A 411 -12.02 14.79 15.10
N ASN A 412 -12.19 16.09 15.36
CA ASN A 412 -12.94 16.99 14.50
C ASN A 412 -12.23 17.33 13.18
N ARG A 413 -10.94 17.00 13.02
CA ARG A 413 -10.17 17.24 11.79
C ARG A 413 -10.20 16.08 10.79
N TYR A 414 -10.94 15.01 11.09
CA TYR A 414 -11.01 13.81 10.26
C TYR A 414 -12.47 13.47 9.92
N PRO A 415 -12.92 13.77 8.68
CA PRO A 415 -14.24 13.32 8.22
C PRO A 415 -14.50 11.82 8.37
N ALA A 416 -13.46 10.98 8.25
CA ALA A 416 -13.51 9.53 8.40
C ALA A 416 -13.05 9.03 9.79
N PHE A 417 -13.07 9.87 10.82
CA PHE A 417 -12.55 9.57 12.15
C PHE A 417 -12.94 8.18 12.67
N ASP A 418 -14.24 7.85 12.66
CA ASP A 418 -14.73 6.60 13.23
C ASP A 418 -14.12 5.38 12.52
N ARG A 419 -13.98 5.44 11.20
CA ARG A 419 -13.41 4.35 10.39
C ARG A 419 -11.92 4.21 10.63
N ILE A 420 -11.16 5.31 10.56
CA ILE A 420 -9.70 5.26 10.74
C ILE A 420 -9.33 4.85 12.18
N SER A 421 -10.05 5.34 13.18
CA SER A 421 -9.84 5.00 14.60
C SER A 421 -10.15 3.52 14.87
N ALA A 422 -11.23 2.99 14.28
CA ALA A 422 -11.59 1.58 14.39
C ALA A 422 -10.52 0.65 13.78
N VAL A 423 -10.03 1.00 12.59
CA VAL A 423 -8.97 0.25 11.89
C VAL A 423 -7.67 0.29 12.69
N LEU A 424 -7.20 1.48 13.08
CA LEU A 424 -5.97 1.65 13.87
C LEU A 424 -6.04 0.96 15.23
N THR A 425 -7.20 1.00 15.89
CA THR A 425 -7.42 0.27 17.16
C THR A 425 -7.28 -1.24 16.93
N THR A 426 -7.87 -1.77 15.85
CA THR A 426 -7.78 -3.20 15.53
C THR A 426 -6.35 -3.62 15.22
N ILE A 427 -5.62 -2.81 14.45
CA ILE A 427 -4.20 -3.03 14.12
C ILE A 427 -3.34 -2.98 15.39
N SER A 428 -3.62 -2.06 16.32
CA SER A 428 -2.84 -1.94 17.56
C SER A 428 -2.92 -3.16 18.48
N GLU A 429 -3.93 -4.02 18.30
CA GLU A 429 -4.15 -5.25 19.05
C GLU A 429 -3.82 -6.52 18.24
N GLU A 430 -3.34 -6.38 17.00
CA GLU A 430 -3.03 -7.49 16.09
C GLU A 430 -1.61 -8.04 16.35
N LEU A 431 -1.40 -9.35 16.21
CA LEU A 431 -0.06 -9.95 16.30
C LEU A 431 0.79 -9.49 15.10
N PRO A 432 1.90 -8.76 15.33
CA PRO A 432 2.69 -8.16 14.25
C PRO A 432 3.59 -9.19 13.54
N ASP A 433 4.00 -10.24 14.25
CA ASP A 433 4.97 -11.24 13.82
C ASP A 433 4.34 -12.52 13.24
N VAL A 434 3.01 -12.59 13.19
CA VAL A 434 2.27 -13.72 12.63
C VAL A 434 1.71 -13.36 11.26
N PRO A 435 2.21 -13.96 10.16
CA PRO A 435 1.69 -13.71 8.82
C PRO A 435 0.43 -14.50 8.53
N LEU A 436 -0.52 -13.84 7.84
CA LEU A 436 -1.80 -14.40 7.44
C LEU A 436 -2.68 -14.74 8.65
N PHE A 437 -3.87 -15.28 8.41
CA PHE A 437 -4.81 -15.62 9.46
C PHE A 437 -5.64 -16.85 9.11
N LEU A 438 -6.22 -17.46 10.15
CA LEU A 438 -7.16 -18.57 10.06
C LEU A 438 -8.59 -18.05 10.11
N SER A 439 -9.50 -18.76 9.43
CA SER A 439 -10.93 -18.50 9.51
C SER A 439 -11.61 -19.63 10.28
N LEU A 440 -12.16 -19.33 11.46
CA LEU A 440 -12.85 -20.32 12.29
C LEU A 440 -14.03 -20.95 11.54
N HIS A 441 -14.78 -20.12 10.79
CA HIS A 441 -15.88 -20.60 9.96
C HIS A 441 -15.40 -21.63 8.92
N ASN A 442 -14.21 -21.42 8.35
CA ASN A 442 -13.66 -22.34 7.37
C ASN A 442 -13.24 -23.68 8.00
N LEU A 443 -12.56 -23.64 9.15
CA LEU A 443 -12.21 -24.85 9.92
C LEU A 443 -13.47 -25.67 10.22
N CYS A 444 -14.54 -25.02 10.68
CA CYS A 444 -15.82 -25.68 10.98
C CYS A 444 -16.50 -26.21 9.71
N SER A 445 -16.39 -25.49 8.58
CA SER A 445 -16.92 -25.93 7.29
C SER A 445 -16.22 -27.18 6.75
N THR A 446 -14.91 -27.30 6.96
CA THR A 446 -14.12 -28.49 6.63
C THR A 446 -14.56 -29.68 7.48
N LEU A 447 -14.79 -29.48 8.78
CA LEU A 447 -15.18 -30.56 9.71
C LEU A 447 -16.69 -30.84 9.76
N LYS A 448 -17.51 -30.01 9.10
CA LYS A 448 -18.98 -30.02 9.18
C LYS A 448 -19.51 -29.96 10.62
N CYS A 449 -18.83 -29.20 11.48
CA CYS A 449 -19.20 -29.04 12.88
C CYS A 449 -19.89 -27.70 13.15
N THR A 450 -20.62 -27.65 14.27
CA THR A 450 -21.11 -26.38 14.82
C THR A 450 -19.92 -25.53 15.26
N SER A 451 -19.95 -24.23 14.93
CA SER A 451 -18.84 -23.34 15.26
C SER A 451 -18.81 -23.05 16.76
N PRO A 452 -17.66 -23.21 17.45
CA PRO A 452 -17.49 -22.61 18.76
C PRO A 452 -17.63 -21.10 18.66
N SER A 453 -17.99 -20.46 19.79
CA SER A 453 -17.90 -19.00 19.85
C SER A 453 -16.43 -18.57 19.74
N ALA A 454 -16.18 -17.40 19.13
CA ALA A 454 -14.81 -16.90 18.98
C ALA A 454 -14.07 -16.74 20.33
N VAL A 455 -14.81 -16.51 21.42
CA VAL A 455 -14.25 -16.39 22.78
C VAL A 455 -13.78 -17.75 23.30
N ILE A 456 -14.58 -18.80 23.09
CA ILE A 456 -14.25 -20.17 23.50
C ILE A 456 -13.04 -20.66 22.70
N PHE A 457 -13.04 -20.48 21.38
CA PHE A 457 -11.92 -20.89 20.54
C PHE A 457 -10.63 -20.14 20.91
N ARG A 458 -10.70 -18.82 21.13
CA ARG A 458 -9.54 -18.04 21.63
C ARG A 458 -9.04 -18.55 22.97
N SER A 459 -9.94 -18.90 23.88
CA SER A 459 -9.57 -19.44 25.19
C SER A 459 -8.82 -20.76 25.05
N ALA A 460 -9.26 -21.66 24.15
CA ALA A 460 -8.58 -22.92 23.90
C ALA A 460 -7.15 -22.72 23.36
N VAL A 461 -6.95 -21.79 22.42
CA VAL A 461 -5.62 -21.46 21.89
C VAL A 461 -4.71 -20.88 22.97
N ILE A 462 -5.22 -19.97 23.80
CA ILE A 462 -4.46 -19.36 24.91
C ILE A 462 -4.09 -20.41 25.95
N ASN A 463 -5.03 -21.27 26.34
CA ASN A 463 -4.80 -22.32 27.32
C ASN A 463 -3.83 -23.40 26.80
N ALA A 464 -3.71 -23.55 25.48
CA ALA A 464 -2.68 -24.38 24.84
C ALA A 464 -1.29 -23.72 24.80
N GLY A 465 -1.15 -22.49 25.32
CA GLY A 465 0.13 -21.78 25.43
C GLY A 465 0.49 -20.88 24.24
N TYR A 466 -0.45 -20.64 23.33
CA TYR A 466 -0.22 -19.85 22.10
C TYR A 466 -0.89 -18.48 22.16
N ARG A 467 -0.35 -17.53 21.39
CA ARG A 467 -0.90 -16.18 21.26
C ARG A 467 -1.99 -16.16 20.20
N ILE A 468 -3.02 -15.34 20.40
CA ILE A 468 -4.08 -15.14 19.40
C ILE A 468 -4.57 -13.69 19.35
N SER A 469 -4.83 -13.18 18.15
CA SER A 469 -5.47 -11.88 17.92
C SER A 469 -6.55 -11.98 16.84
N GLY A 470 -7.32 -10.90 16.65
CA GLY A 470 -8.06 -10.69 15.41
C GLY A 470 -7.14 -10.23 14.27
N SER A 471 -7.70 -10.02 13.08
CA SER A 471 -7.02 -9.31 12.00
C SER A 471 -7.87 -8.15 11.49
N HIS A 472 -7.24 -7.01 11.20
CA HIS A 472 -7.97 -5.83 10.70
C HIS A 472 -8.56 -6.03 9.29
N VAL A 473 -8.06 -6.98 8.50
CA VAL A 473 -8.55 -7.20 7.13
C VAL A 473 -9.80 -8.07 7.05
N CYS A 474 -10.15 -8.77 8.13
CA CYS A 474 -11.27 -9.70 8.17
C CYS A 474 -11.86 -9.81 9.58
N PRO A 475 -13.17 -9.53 9.78
CA PRO A 475 -13.83 -9.65 11.09
C PRO A 475 -13.77 -11.06 11.71
N LEU A 476 -13.71 -12.08 10.86
CA LEU A 476 -13.66 -13.49 11.25
C LEU A 476 -12.23 -14.06 11.24
N GLY A 477 -11.23 -13.23 10.92
CA GLY A 477 -9.84 -13.63 10.86
C GLY A 477 -9.22 -13.72 12.24
N LEU A 478 -8.49 -14.81 12.49
CA LEU A 478 -7.78 -15.08 13.73
C LEU A 478 -6.30 -15.32 13.41
N LYS A 479 -5.42 -14.49 13.97
CA LYS A 479 -3.97 -14.70 13.89
C LYS A 479 -3.50 -15.43 15.11
N THR A 480 -2.66 -16.44 14.93
CA THR A 480 -2.10 -17.24 16.01
C THR A 480 -0.74 -17.78 15.62
N ASP A 481 0.16 -17.90 16.59
CA ASP A 481 1.44 -18.60 16.44
C ASP A 481 1.33 -20.11 16.72
N ALA A 482 0.13 -20.61 17.01
CA ALA A 482 -0.15 -22.03 17.08
C ALA A 482 0.02 -22.69 15.70
N PRO A 483 0.82 -23.77 15.60
CA PRO A 483 0.94 -24.52 14.36
C PRO A 483 -0.36 -25.28 14.03
N MET A 484 -0.53 -25.64 12.75
CA MET A 484 -1.81 -26.14 12.23
C MET A 484 -2.25 -27.46 12.85
N ASP A 485 -1.31 -28.31 13.23
CA ASP A 485 -1.52 -29.54 14.01
C ASP A 485 -2.21 -29.27 15.34
N VAL A 486 -1.73 -28.28 16.11
CA VAL A 486 -2.38 -27.85 17.37
C VAL A 486 -3.80 -27.32 17.12
N ILE A 487 -3.98 -26.53 16.04
CA ILE A 487 -5.31 -26.02 15.68
C ILE A 487 -6.28 -27.16 15.35
N TRP A 488 -5.81 -28.18 14.61
CA TRP A 488 -6.63 -29.35 14.33
C TRP A 488 -6.92 -30.17 15.58
N ASP A 489 -5.98 -30.30 16.52
CA ASP A 489 -6.21 -30.96 17.81
C ASP A 489 -7.29 -30.27 18.64
N ILE A 490 -7.24 -28.93 18.72
CA ILE A 490 -8.29 -28.15 19.37
C ILE A 490 -9.66 -28.42 18.74
N MET A 491 -9.73 -28.46 17.41
CA MET A 491 -10.97 -28.73 16.70
C MET A 491 -11.43 -30.19 16.84
N ARG A 492 -10.52 -31.17 16.92
CA ARG A 492 -10.84 -32.57 17.23
C ARG A 492 -11.47 -32.69 18.61
N CYS A 493 -10.87 -32.07 19.64
CA CYS A 493 -11.45 -32.02 20.99
C CYS A 493 -12.84 -31.35 21.00
N TRP A 494 -13.03 -30.30 20.19
CA TRP A 494 -14.33 -29.65 20.05
C TRP A 494 -15.40 -30.60 19.48
N VAL A 495 -15.07 -31.33 18.41
CA VAL A 495 -15.97 -32.29 17.75
C VAL A 495 -16.25 -33.51 18.64
N LYS A 496 -15.31 -33.94 19.48
CA LYS A 496 -15.58 -34.97 20.50
C LYS A 496 -16.69 -34.55 21.47
N ASN A 497 -16.69 -33.27 21.87
CA ASN A 497 -17.73 -32.71 22.75
C ASN A 497 -19.02 -32.36 21.99
N HIS A 498 -18.95 -32.16 20.67
CA HIS A 498 -20.08 -31.81 19.80
C HIS A 498 -20.07 -32.70 18.54
N PRO A 499 -20.54 -33.95 18.66
CA PRO A 499 -20.43 -34.93 17.59
C PRO A 499 -21.09 -34.47 16.28
N VAL A 500 -20.42 -34.76 15.16
CA VAL A 500 -20.91 -34.47 13.81
C VAL A 500 -21.45 -35.73 13.14
N LYS A 501 -22.28 -35.55 12.12
CA LYS A 501 -22.72 -36.67 11.27
C LYS A 501 -21.51 -37.31 10.57
N PRO A 502 -21.50 -38.64 10.39
CA PRO A 502 -20.46 -39.31 9.61
C PRO A 502 -20.32 -38.70 8.22
N GLN A 503 -19.09 -38.44 7.82
CA GLN A 503 -18.72 -37.91 6.51
C GLN A 503 -18.08 -39.02 5.68
N PRO A 504 -18.14 -38.94 4.33
CA PRO A 504 -17.40 -39.83 3.46
C PRO A 504 -15.89 -39.84 3.79
N LEU A 505 -15.28 -41.03 3.76
CA LEU A 505 -13.89 -41.24 4.20
C LEU A 505 -12.84 -40.48 3.37
N ASP A 506 -13.20 -40.06 2.15
CA ASP A 506 -12.33 -39.31 1.23
C ASP A 506 -12.33 -37.79 1.48
N GLN A 507 -13.27 -37.31 2.29
CA GLN A 507 -13.38 -35.89 2.63
C GLN A 507 -12.29 -35.47 3.62
N PRO A 508 -11.71 -34.27 3.44
CA PRO A 508 -10.67 -33.76 4.35
C PRO A 508 -11.08 -33.80 5.83
N GLY A 509 -12.34 -33.48 6.14
CA GLY A 509 -12.85 -33.49 7.50
C GLY A 509 -12.85 -34.87 8.15
N ALA A 510 -13.25 -35.92 7.41
CA ALA A 510 -13.23 -37.29 7.91
C ALA A 510 -11.81 -37.77 8.23
N ILE A 511 -10.84 -37.46 7.35
CA ILE A 511 -9.44 -37.82 7.55
C ILE A 511 -8.85 -37.11 8.77
N ILE A 512 -9.14 -35.83 8.96
CA ILE A 512 -8.68 -35.06 10.12
C ILE A 512 -9.23 -35.67 11.42
N LEU A 513 -10.52 -36.01 11.44
CA LEU A 513 -11.21 -36.56 12.61
C LEU A 513 -10.86 -38.02 12.90
N ALA A 514 -10.33 -38.77 11.93
CA ALA A 514 -9.86 -40.13 12.14
C ALA A 514 -8.58 -40.21 13.00
N LYS A 515 -7.81 -39.12 13.08
CA LYS A 515 -6.65 -39.01 13.97
C LYS A 515 -7.09 -38.56 15.36
N GLU A 516 -6.62 -39.26 16.39
CA GLU A 516 -6.77 -38.84 17.78
C GLU A 516 -5.95 -37.56 18.07
N PRO A 517 -6.46 -36.63 18.90
CA PRO A 517 -5.75 -35.41 19.24
C PRO A 517 -4.56 -35.69 20.17
N ASP A 518 -3.38 -35.18 19.82
CA ASP A 518 -2.18 -35.29 20.66
C ASP A 518 -2.27 -34.30 21.84
N LEU A 519 -2.85 -33.12 21.59
CA LEU A 519 -3.14 -32.11 22.61
C LEU A 519 -4.60 -32.16 23.07
N GLN A 520 -4.82 -32.24 24.38
CA GLN A 520 -6.16 -32.11 24.98
C GLN A 520 -6.50 -30.63 25.22
N ALA A 521 -7.49 -30.12 24.48
CA ALA A 521 -7.85 -28.71 24.53
C ALA A 521 -8.68 -28.34 25.77
N ASN A 522 -8.26 -27.28 26.46
CA ASN A 522 -9.00 -26.69 27.57
C ASN A 522 -9.85 -25.51 27.09
N PHE A 523 -11.18 -25.67 27.07
CA PHE A 523 -12.13 -24.64 26.62
C PHE A 523 -12.58 -23.66 27.73
N ALA A 524 -12.03 -23.77 28.95
CA ALA A 524 -12.33 -22.84 30.04
C ALA A 524 -11.96 -21.40 29.64
N ARG A 525 -12.81 -20.44 29.97
CA ARG A 525 -12.66 -19.05 29.53
C ARG A 525 -11.36 -18.44 30.06
N ALA A 526 -10.46 -18.05 29.16
CA ALA A 526 -9.24 -17.34 29.52
C ALA A 526 -9.50 -15.85 29.72
N VAL A 527 -8.84 -15.22 30.71
CA VAL A 527 -9.00 -13.79 31.02
C VAL A 527 -8.63 -12.91 29.81
N ALA A 528 -7.64 -13.34 29.01
CA ALA A 528 -7.18 -12.64 27.81
C ALA A 528 -7.95 -12.99 26.51
N SER A 529 -9.07 -13.73 26.60
CA SER A 529 -9.85 -14.18 25.42
C SER A 529 -10.60 -13.05 24.69
N LEU A 530 -10.77 -11.90 25.34
CA LEU A 530 -11.33 -10.68 24.76
C LEU A 530 -10.25 -9.60 24.69
N SER A 531 -10.18 -8.89 23.57
CA SER A 531 -9.27 -7.75 23.45
C SER A 531 -9.75 -6.57 24.31
N LYS A 532 -8.82 -5.66 24.67
CA LYS A 532 -9.14 -4.48 25.50
C LYS A 532 -10.22 -3.62 24.83
N ALA A 533 -10.17 -3.48 23.51
CA ALA A 533 -11.19 -2.78 22.72
C ALA A 533 -12.56 -3.48 22.77
N GLN A 534 -12.60 -4.82 22.73
CA GLN A 534 -13.86 -5.57 22.85
C GLN A 534 -14.50 -5.40 24.23
N VAL A 535 -13.69 -5.43 25.29
CA VAL A 535 -14.17 -5.16 26.66
C VAL A 535 -14.75 -3.75 26.76
N LYS A 536 -14.12 -2.77 26.10
CA LYS A 536 -14.58 -1.38 26.02
C LYS A 536 -15.68 -1.12 24.98
N LYS A 537 -16.20 -2.15 24.30
CA LYS A 537 -17.22 -2.06 23.24
C LYS A 537 -16.86 -1.07 22.11
N VAL A 538 -15.57 -0.91 21.81
CA VAL A 538 -15.12 -0.05 20.70
C VAL A 538 -15.45 -0.75 19.37
N ALA A 539 -16.15 -0.05 18.48
CA ALA A 539 -16.45 -0.56 17.15
C ALA A 539 -15.15 -0.77 16.34
N ARG A 540 -14.97 -1.99 15.80
CA ARG A 540 -13.77 -2.37 15.02
C ARG A 540 -14.03 -2.44 13.52
N PHE A 541 -15.23 -2.89 13.16
CA PHE A 541 -15.69 -2.98 11.78
C PHE A 541 -16.99 -2.18 11.68
N LEU A 542 -16.94 -1.09 10.92
CA LEU A 542 -18.13 -0.29 10.64
C LEU A 542 -18.82 -0.82 9.37
N PRO A 543 -20.16 -0.78 9.30
CA PRO A 543 -20.86 -1.05 8.05
C PRO A 543 -20.54 0.02 7.00
N ASN A 544 -20.73 -0.33 5.73
CA ASN A 544 -20.61 0.65 4.65
C ASN A 544 -21.73 1.70 4.78
N PRO A 545 -21.46 2.99 4.52
CA PRO A 545 -22.45 4.06 4.66
C PRO A 545 -23.66 3.91 3.72
N GLU A 546 -23.46 3.35 2.53
CA GLU A 546 -24.45 3.31 1.45
C GLU A 546 -24.55 1.89 0.84
N ARG A 547 -25.72 1.54 0.28
CA ARG A 547 -25.99 0.20 -0.28
C ARG A 547 -25.14 -0.13 -1.52
N HIS A 548 -24.76 0.89 -2.30
CA HIS A 548 -23.88 0.79 -3.47
C HIS A 548 -22.52 1.46 -3.23
N TRP A 549 -21.98 1.31 -2.01
CA TRP A 549 -20.67 1.84 -1.64
C TRP A 549 -19.57 1.20 -2.49
N GLY A 550 -18.77 2.01 -3.17
CA GLY A 550 -17.69 1.51 -4.02
C GLY A 550 -16.95 2.59 -4.81
N PRO A 551 -15.79 2.25 -5.40
CA PRO A 551 -15.07 3.18 -6.25
C PRO A 551 -15.80 3.43 -7.57
N LYS A 552 -15.86 4.70 -7.98
CA LYS A 552 -16.41 5.09 -9.29
C LYS A 552 -15.47 4.70 -10.44
N VAL A 553 -16.04 4.51 -11.62
CA VAL A 553 -15.33 4.13 -12.87
C VAL A 553 -14.35 5.24 -13.28
N LYS A 554 -13.20 4.88 -13.87
CA LYS A 554 -12.21 5.82 -14.42
C LYS A 554 -12.80 6.68 -15.56
N ALA A 555 -12.35 7.93 -15.68
CA ALA A 555 -12.76 8.84 -16.75
C ALA A 555 -12.45 8.25 -18.14
N GLY A 556 -13.40 8.38 -19.07
CA GLY A 556 -13.27 7.90 -20.46
C GLY A 556 -13.60 6.42 -20.70
N ARG A 557 -13.95 5.62 -19.69
CA ARG A 557 -14.51 4.27 -19.90
C ARG A 557 -16.04 4.32 -19.99
N THR A 558 -16.59 3.83 -21.10
CA THR A 558 -18.04 3.64 -21.28
C THR A 558 -18.55 2.57 -20.33
N ILE A 559 -19.60 2.89 -19.57
CA ILE A 559 -20.33 1.97 -18.70
C ILE A 559 -21.00 0.93 -19.62
N THR A 560 -20.49 -0.31 -19.63
CA THR A 560 -21.16 -1.41 -20.33
C THR A 560 -22.33 -1.93 -19.50
N SER A 561 -23.28 -2.66 -20.11
CA SER A 561 -24.47 -3.22 -19.43
C SER A 561 -24.15 -4.07 -18.19
N LYS A 562 -22.94 -4.65 -18.10
CA LYS A 562 -22.44 -5.37 -16.91
C LYS A 562 -22.12 -4.46 -15.71
N HIS A 563 -21.93 -3.15 -15.90
CA HIS A 563 -21.62 -2.16 -14.85
C HIS A 563 -22.88 -1.41 -14.36
N VAL A 564 -23.99 -1.50 -15.08
CA VAL A 564 -25.22 -0.75 -14.81
C VAL A 564 -25.90 -1.20 -13.50
N SER A 565 -25.74 -2.47 -13.11
CA SER A 565 -26.24 -3.00 -11.83
C SER A 565 -25.53 -2.43 -10.59
N LEU A 566 -24.36 -1.79 -10.74
CA LEU A 566 -23.61 -1.16 -9.66
C LEU A 566 -24.03 0.30 -9.40
N LEU A 567 -24.77 0.93 -10.32
CA LEU A 567 -25.11 2.37 -10.29
C LEU A 567 -26.48 2.67 -9.66
N GLY A 568 -27.17 1.66 -9.14
CA GLY A 568 -28.50 1.81 -8.53
C GLY A 568 -29.64 1.88 -9.56
N ALA A 569 -30.88 1.68 -9.11
CA ALA A 569 -32.07 1.56 -9.97
C ALA A 569 -32.34 2.81 -10.82
N GLU A 570 -31.97 4.00 -10.33
CA GLU A 570 -32.17 5.28 -11.03
C GLU A 570 -31.31 5.39 -12.30
N ALA A 571 -30.08 4.87 -12.28
CA ALA A 571 -29.20 4.84 -13.46
C ALA A 571 -29.66 3.83 -14.51
N VAL A 572 -30.37 2.78 -14.10
CA VAL A 572 -30.99 1.80 -15.01
C VAL A 572 -32.17 2.45 -15.76
N ASN A 573 -33.01 3.19 -15.03
CA ASN A 573 -34.20 3.83 -15.60
C ASN A 573 -33.84 4.99 -16.56
N GLY A 574 -32.78 5.74 -16.28
CA GLY A 574 -32.33 6.84 -17.16
C GLY A 574 -31.78 6.39 -18.52
N ILE A 575 -31.32 5.14 -18.65
CA ILE A 575 -30.83 4.59 -19.93
C ILE A 575 -31.96 3.93 -20.74
N ILE A 576 -32.95 3.34 -20.06
CA ILE A 576 -34.12 2.75 -20.72
C ILE A 576 -34.98 3.86 -21.33
N ASN A 577 -35.20 4.96 -20.61
CA ASN A 577 -36.02 6.08 -21.11
C ASN A 577 -35.35 6.88 -22.25
N ASN A 578 -34.03 6.81 -22.40
CA ASN A 578 -33.29 7.50 -23.46
C ASN A 578 -33.16 6.67 -24.75
N ARG A 579 -33.78 5.48 -24.83
CA ARG A 579 -33.80 4.65 -26.05
C ARG A 579 -35.09 4.75 -26.86
N ASP A 580 -36.13 5.38 -26.32
CA ASP A 580 -37.46 5.43 -26.98
C ASP A 580 -37.77 6.77 -27.68
N GLU A 581 -36.82 7.70 -27.71
CA GLU A 581 -36.92 8.90 -28.56
C GLU A 581 -35.86 8.82 -29.65
N VAL A 582 -36.28 8.42 -30.86
CA VAL A 582 -35.90 8.93 -32.19
C VAL A 582 -36.09 7.80 -33.23
N GLU A 583 -37.13 7.97 -34.07
CA GLU A 583 -37.34 7.54 -35.48
C GLU A 583 -38.70 6.87 -35.75
N GLU A 584 -39.69 7.67 -36.16
CA GLU A 584 -40.66 7.27 -37.21
C GLU A 584 -40.14 7.82 -38.55
N PRO A 585 -40.32 7.11 -39.70
CA PRO A 585 -41.44 7.42 -40.61
C PRO A 585 -41.88 6.19 -41.50
N PRO A 586 -42.64 6.32 -42.63
CA PRO A 586 -44.10 6.30 -42.68
C PRO A 586 -44.76 5.21 -43.60
N SER A 587 -46.03 4.88 -43.29
CA SER A 587 -47.13 4.41 -44.18
C SER A 587 -47.14 2.99 -44.78
N LYS A 588 -48.22 2.23 -44.46
CA LYS A 588 -49.22 1.56 -45.34
C LYS A 588 -49.62 0.14 -44.88
N ARG A 589 -50.84 -0.02 -44.34
CA ARG A 589 -52.04 -0.62 -44.99
C ARG A 589 -53.02 -1.17 -43.93
N LYS A 590 -54.28 -0.77 -44.07
CA LYS A 590 -55.48 -1.30 -43.38
C LYS A 590 -55.76 -2.77 -43.72
N LYS A 591 -56.33 -3.51 -42.77
CA LYS A 591 -57.52 -4.41 -42.89
C LYS A 591 -57.97 -4.80 -41.46
N THR A 592 -59.08 -4.23 -40.98
CA THR A 592 -60.42 -4.85 -40.73
C THR A 592 -60.40 -5.93 -39.64
N GLU A 593 -61.11 -5.74 -38.51
CA GLU A 593 -62.50 -6.25 -38.22
C GLU A 593 -62.55 -7.78 -38.32
N GLU A 594 -63.10 -8.57 -37.41
CA GLU A 594 -63.95 -8.44 -36.23
C GLU A 594 -64.01 -9.88 -35.65
N GLU A 595 -64.29 -10.01 -34.33
CA GLU A 595 -65.10 -11.10 -33.73
C GLU A 595 -64.60 -12.58 -33.84
N GLU A 596 -64.75 -13.49 -32.88
CA GLU A 596 -65.73 -13.70 -31.81
C GLU A 596 -65.20 -14.84 -30.89
N ARG A 597 -65.69 -14.88 -29.63
CA ARG A 597 -65.96 -16.07 -28.76
C ARG A 597 -64.79 -16.95 -28.29
N GLU A 598 -64.49 -17.00 -26.99
CA GLU A 598 -65.22 -17.59 -25.84
C GLU A 598 -64.70 -19.00 -25.45
N GLU A 599 -64.84 -19.26 -24.16
CA GLU A 599 -64.69 -20.51 -23.40
C GLU A 599 -63.29 -20.89 -22.88
N SER A 600 -63.04 -20.76 -21.56
CA SER A 600 -63.41 -21.68 -20.45
C SER A 600 -62.46 -22.89 -20.40
N THR A 601 -61.88 -23.37 -19.30
CA THR A 601 -62.08 -23.32 -17.85
C THR A 601 -60.78 -23.82 -17.16
N PRO A 602 -60.62 -23.69 -15.83
CA PRO A 602 -59.41 -24.05 -15.08
C PRO A 602 -59.48 -25.45 -14.42
N ASN A 603 -58.33 -25.95 -13.93
CA ASN A 603 -58.07 -26.92 -12.84
C ASN A 603 -56.71 -27.60 -13.15
N VAL A 604 -55.71 -27.77 -12.27
CA VAL A 604 -55.61 -27.97 -10.80
C VAL A 604 -54.30 -27.35 -10.31
#